data_AF-A0A973GCJ3-F1
#
_entry.id   AF-A0A973GCJ3-F1
#
_cell.length_a   1.000
_cell.length_b   1.000
_cell.length_c   1.000
_cell.angle_alpha   90.00
_cell.angle_beta   90.00
_cell.angle_gamma   90.00
#
_symmetry.space_group_name_H-M   'P 1'
#
loop_
_entity.id
_entity.type
_entity.pdbx_description
1 polymer ?
#
loop_
_entity_poly.entity_id
_entity_poly.type
_entity_poly.pdbx_seq_one_letter_code
_entity_poly.pdbx_strand_id
1 'polypeptide(L)' 'MNTFTQKTAEDLKRELLEKRASLRQFRFGVSGSKTKNVKEGRILRTDIARIETELSRRRGEEAIA' A
#
# COMPACT_ATOMS: atom_id res chain seq x y z
N MET A 1 -12.05 3.90 -6.62
CA MET A 1 -12.94 3.53 -5.50
C MET A 1 -12.07 3.16 -4.30
N ASN A 2 -12.32 3.78 -3.14
CA ASN A 2 -11.57 3.57 -1.89
C ASN A 2 -12.00 2.25 -1.23
N THR A 3 -11.32 1.16 -1.59
CA THR A 3 -11.55 -0.21 -1.08
C THR A 3 -11.02 -0.45 0.34
N PHE A 4 -10.34 0.53 0.95
CA PHE A 4 -9.66 0.37 2.25
C PHE A 4 -10.45 0.89 3.45
N THR A 5 -11.61 1.51 3.24
CA THR A 5 -12.46 2.05 4.32
C THR A 5 -13.17 0.96 5.12
N GLN A 6 -13.42 -0.21 4.53
CA GLN A 6 -14.13 -1.33 5.16
C GLN A 6 -13.22 -2.24 6.00
N LYS A 7 -11.90 -2.08 5.92
CA LYS A 7 -10.94 -2.94 6.63
C LYS A 7 -10.65 -2.42 8.04
N THR A 8 -10.35 -3.34 8.95
CA THR A 8 -9.90 -3.00 10.30
C THR A 8 -8.52 -2.33 10.26
N ALA A 9 -8.16 -1.58 11.30
CA ALA A 9 -6.85 -0.93 11.36
C ALA A 9 -5.69 -1.94 11.37
N GLU A 10 -5.90 -3.13 11.94
CA GLU A 10 -4.92 -4.21 11.98
C GLU A 10 -4.74 -4.86 10.61
N ASP A 11 -5.83 -5.12 9.89
CA ASP A 11 -5.76 -5.64 8.53
C ASP A 11 -5.07 -4.67 7.57
N LEU A 12 -5.30 -3.36 7.72
CA LEU A 12 -4.61 -2.33 6.94
C LEU A 12 -3.10 -2.33 7.22
N LYS A 13 -2.69 -2.49 8.48
CA LYS A 13 -1.26 -2.58 8.82
C LYS A 13 -0.61 -3.84 8.24
N ARG A 14 -1.29 -4.98 8.30
CA ARG A 14 -0.82 -6.24 7.70
C ARG A 14 -0.67 -6.13 6.20
N GLU A 15 -1.70 -5.64 5.51
CA GLU A 15 -1.68 -5.45 4.06
C GLU A 15 -0.62 -4.43 3.62
N LEU A 16 -0.38 -3.38 4.42
CA LEU A 16 0.70 -2.42 4.17
C LEU A 16 2.08 -3.10 4.18
N LEU A 17 2.33 -4.00 5.13
CA LEU A 17 3.60 -4.74 5.21
C LEU A 17 3.79 -5.65 4.00
N GLU A 18 2.75 -6.40 3.63
CA GLU A 18 2.76 -7.28 2.46
C GLU A 18 3.03 -6.49 1.17
N LYS A 19 2.29 -5.39 0.94
CA LYS A 19 2.46 -4.54 -0.26
C LYS A 19 3.85 -3.90 -0.32
N ARG A 20 4.41 -3.48 0.81
CA ARG A 20 5.79 -2.97 0.89
C ARG A 20 6.83 -4.06 0.57
N ALA A 21 6.60 -5.30 1.01
CA ALA A 21 7.45 -6.44 0.66
C ALA A 21 7.37 -6.76 -0.84
N SER A 22 6.17 -6.80 -1.42
CA SER A 22 5.97 -6.98 -2.86
C SER A 22 6.64 -5.86 -3.67
N LEU A 23 6.56 -4.60 -3.21
CA LEU A 23 7.23 -3.49 -3.89
C LEU A 23 8.76 -3.63 -3.85
N ARG A 24 9.34 -4.10 -2.74
CA ARG A 24 10.78 -4.39 -2.67
C ARG A 24 11.16 -5.52 -3.62
N GLN A 25 10.41 -6.62 -3.61
CA GLN A 25 10.65 -7.76 -4.51
C GLN A 25 10.53 -7.33 -5.98
N PHE A 26 9.53 -6.52 -6.32
CA PHE A 26 9.38 -5.93 -7.64
C PHE A 26 10.61 -5.08 -8.02
N ARG A 27 11.10 -4.22 -7.12
CA ARG A 27 12.31 -3.40 -7.37
C ARG A 27 13.56 -4.25 -7.62
N PHE A 28 13.75 -5.31 -6.82
CA PHE A 28 14.87 -6.24 -7.02
C PHE A 28 14.72 -7.05 -8.31
N GLY A 29 13.52 -7.54 -8.62
CA GLY A 29 13.24 -8.29 -9.85
C GLY A 29 13.37 -7.46 -11.14
N VAL A 30 13.13 -6.16 -11.06
CA VAL A 30 13.33 -5.21 -12.18
C VAL A 30 14.81 -4.90 -12.40
N SER A 31 15.65 -5.03 -11.37
CA SER A 31 17.07 -4.62 -11.40
C SER A 31 17.99 -5.46 -12.30
N GLY A 32 17.47 -6.44 -13.05
CA GLY A 32 18.28 -7.29 -13.93
C GLY A 32 17.60 -7.79 -15.20
N SER A 33 16.37 -7.35 -15.51
CA SER A 33 15.60 -7.88 -16.65
C SER A 33 14.54 -6.89 -17.12
N LYS A 34 14.14 -6.99 -18.40
CA LYS A 34 13.06 -6.21 -19.00
C LYS A 34 11.71 -6.69 -18.45
N THR A 35 11.31 -6.19 -17.29
CA THR A 35 10.04 -6.54 -16.65
C THR A 35 8.87 -6.12 -17.54
N LYS A 36 8.07 -7.08 -18.03
CA LYS A 36 6.90 -6.80 -18.88
C LYS A 36 5.78 -6.03 -18.16
N ASN A 37 5.69 -6.11 -16.83
CA ASN A 37 4.58 -5.54 -16.07
C ASN A 37 4.98 -4.34 -15.18
N VAL A 38 5.45 -3.25 -15.80
CA VAL A 38 5.77 -1.99 -15.08
C VAL A 38 4.55 -1.37 -14.37
N LYS A 39 3.33 -1.72 -14.81
CA LYS A 39 2.07 -1.24 -14.21
C LYS A 39 1.91 -1.75 -12.77
N GLU A 40 2.39 -2.95 -12.49
CA GLU A 40 2.31 -3.56 -11.16
C GLU A 40 2.99 -2.70 -10.09
N GLY A 41 4.21 -2.20 -10.36
CA GLY A 41 4.90 -1.31 -9.44
C GLY A 41 4.14 -0.01 -9.15
N ARG A 42 3.47 0.56 -10.16
CA ARG A 42 2.63 1.76 -9.98
C ARG A 42 1.39 1.47 -9.14
N ILE A 43 0.75 0.32 -9.36
CA ILE A 43 -0.41 -0.11 -8.57
C ILE A 43 0.00 -0.31 -7.11
N LEU A 44 1.10 -1.04 -6.85
CA LEU A 44 1.62 -1.26 -5.49
C LEU A 44 1.90 0.05 -4.74
N ARG A 45 2.52 1.03 -5.40
CA ARG A 45 2.73 2.37 -4.82
C ARG A 45 1.43 3.10 -4.49
N THR A 46 0.43 2.96 -5.36
CA THR A 46 -0.87 3.62 -5.20
C THR A 46 -1.66 2.98 -4.05
N ASP A 47 -1.62 1.65 -3.94
CA ASP A 47 -2.25 0.92 -2.83
C ASP A 47 -1.62 1.30 -1.49
N ILE A 48 -0.29 1.35 -1.41
CA ILE A 48 0.43 1.77 -0.20
C ILE A 48 -0.01 3.18 0.22
N ALA A 49 0.00 4.14 -0.71
CA ALA A 49 -0.39 5.51 -0.42
C ALA A 49 -1.84 5.61 0.08
N ARG A 50 -2.77 4.83 -0.51
CA ARG A 50 -4.18 4.82 -0.07
C ARG A 50 -4.34 4.25 1.34
N ILE A 51 -3.61 3.18 1.68
CA ILE A 51 -3.63 2.59 3.02
C ILE A 51 -3.07 3.59 4.05
N GLU A 52 -1.95 4.26 3.74
CA GLU A 52 -1.36 5.28 4.61
C GLU A 52 -2.29 6.47 4.82
N THR A 53 -2.96 6.95 3.77
CA THR A 53 -3.95 8.03 3.87
C THR A 53 -5.12 7.63 4.77
N GLU A 54 -5.65 6.43 4.64
CA GLU A 54 -6.75 5.95 5.49
C GLU A 54 -6.32 5.83 6.97
N LEU A 55 -5.13 5.30 7.23
CA LEU A 55 -4.58 5.24 8.59
C LEU A 55 -4.35 6.65 9.18
N SER A 56 -3.90 7.60 8.36
CA SER A 56 -3.72 8.99 8.78
C SER A 56 -5.06 9.68 9.03
N ARG A 57 -6.09 9.39 8.22
CA ARG A 57 -7.45 9.91 8.41
C ARG A 57 -8.03 9.47 9.75
N ARG A 58 -7.94 8.17 10.06
CA ARG A 58 -8.39 7.61 11.35
C ARG A 58 -7.66 8.22 12.54
N ARG A 59 -6.33 8.38 12.45
CA ARG A 59 -5.55 9.04 13.49
C ARG A 59 -5.97 10.51 13.68
N GLY A 60 -6.29 11.21 12.59
CA GLY A 60 -6.81 12.57 12.66
C GLY A 60 -8.17 12.65 13.33
N GLU A 61 -9.07 11.72 13.03
CA GLU A 61 -10.39 11.61 13.68
C GLU A 61 -10.25 11.31 15.18
N GLU A 62 -9.37 10.38 15.57
CA GLU A 62 -9.05 10.08 16.98
C GLU A 62 -8.43 11.26 17.73
N ALA A 63 -7.69 12.15 17.05
CA ALA A 63 -7.06 13.31 17.68
C ALA A 63 -8.02 14.50 17.87
N ILE A 64 -9.18 14.49 17.20
CA ILE A 64 -10.21 15.54 17.26
C ILE A 64 -11.35 15.14 18.22
N ALA A 65 -11.52 13.84 18.48
CA ALA A 65 -12.48 13.28 19.43
C ALA A 65 -11.97 13.33 20.89
#